data_AF-A0A6A4IMQ8-F1
#
_entry.id   AF-A0A6A4IMQ8-F1
#
_cell.length_a   1.000
_cell.length_b   1.000
_cell.length_c   1.000
_cell.angle_alpha   90.00
_cell.angle_beta   90.00
_cell.angle_gamma   90.00
#
_symmetry.space_group_name_H-M   'P 1'
#
loop_
_entity.id
_entity.type
_entity.pdbx_description
1 polymer ?
#
loop_
_entity_poly.entity_id
_entity_poly.type
_entity_poly.pdbx_seq_one_letter_code
_entity_poly.pdbx_strand_id
1 'polypeptide(L)'
;MLNTGRSSAFIIGCLFITVYAAPHVLPRGLVLPGAPWAEKHYSETIEDADKQAFSKTLPVIDGLSRIVSDGQNSRALFSLTGKYKDRNGKEHEENTLVMKVLHNVDKYGYAEVKALKLAGDFVDSGMLSESVPKLSKTPIPVIIMLRKPGQILSKTRAYRKANTDEENKLKAEAVDLMCKKVAHLAVTKKIYHGDNKEQNALATIKTEKNSDGMTVSSVTAIELVDWGAPGVYLVKDTVIEDEVYKYCKNFWQNVFVPLYR
;
A
#
# COMPACT_ATOMS: atom_id res chain seq x y z
N MET A 1 -21.95 -22.59 -72.87
CA MET A 1 -22.12 -23.44 -71.67
C MET A 1 -21.33 -22.78 -70.55
N LEU A 2 -21.97 -21.90 -69.76
CA LEU A 2 -22.53 -22.23 -68.44
C LEU A 2 -21.52 -22.96 -67.54
N ASN A 3 -20.84 -22.26 -66.63
CA ASN A 3 -21.32 -22.19 -65.24
C ASN A 3 -20.52 -21.17 -64.41
N THR A 4 -21.26 -20.30 -63.75
CA THR A 4 -20.81 -19.27 -62.82
C THR A 4 -20.68 -19.86 -61.42
N GLY A 5 -19.45 -20.08 -60.95
CA GLY A 5 -19.18 -20.48 -59.56
C GLY A 5 -18.93 -19.27 -58.67
N ARG A 6 -19.99 -18.80 -57.99
CA ARG A 6 -19.93 -17.79 -56.93
C ARG A 6 -19.13 -18.31 -55.73
N SER A 7 -17.98 -17.71 -55.43
CA SER A 7 -17.33 -17.89 -54.13
C SER A 7 -17.92 -16.91 -53.13
N SER A 8 -18.79 -17.42 -52.26
CA SER A 8 -19.33 -16.69 -51.11
C SER A 8 -18.21 -16.39 -50.11
N ALA A 9 -17.98 -15.11 -49.84
CA ALA A 9 -17.16 -14.66 -48.72
C ALA A 9 -17.89 -14.98 -47.40
N PHE A 10 -17.35 -15.90 -46.61
CA PHE A 10 -17.76 -16.09 -45.22
C PHE A 10 -17.00 -15.08 -44.34
N ILE A 11 -17.64 -13.96 -44.05
CA ILE A 11 -17.20 -13.07 -42.97
C ILE A 11 -17.66 -13.72 -41.67
N ILE A 12 -16.77 -14.47 -41.02
CA ILE A 12 -16.97 -14.90 -39.64
C ILE A 12 -16.63 -13.69 -38.77
N GLY A 13 -17.67 -12.93 -38.42
CA GLY A 13 -17.61 -11.91 -37.39
C GLY A 13 -17.41 -12.58 -36.04
N CYS A 14 -16.17 -12.70 -35.59
CA CYS A 14 -15.86 -12.97 -34.19
C CYS A 14 -16.24 -11.73 -33.37
N LEU A 15 -17.46 -11.74 -32.83
CA LEU A 15 -17.84 -10.92 -31.68
C LEU A 15 -16.96 -11.36 -30.50
N PHE A 16 -15.81 -10.72 -30.32
CA PHE A 16 -15.12 -10.75 -29.03
C PHE A 16 -15.90 -9.81 -28.10
N ILE A 17 -16.86 -10.38 -27.39
CA ILE A 17 -17.40 -9.74 -26.19
C ILE A 17 -16.28 -9.82 -25.15
N THR A 18 -15.47 -8.78 -25.08
CA THR A 18 -14.58 -8.52 -23.96
C THR A 18 -15.45 -8.23 -22.74
N VAL A 19 -15.77 -9.28 -21.99
CA VAL A 19 -16.29 -9.11 -20.62
C VAL A 19 -15.09 -8.77 -19.74
N TYR A 20 -14.70 -7.49 -19.73
CA TYR A 20 -13.91 -6.91 -18.66
C TYR A 20 -14.83 -6.78 -17.44
N ALA A 21 -15.12 -7.89 -16.78
CA ALA A 21 -15.59 -7.85 -15.41
C ALA A 21 -14.35 -7.57 -14.54
N ALA A 22 -13.91 -6.31 -14.52
CA ALA A 22 -13.15 -5.84 -13.38
C ALA A 22 -14.01 -6.13 -12.15
N PRO A 23 -13.52 -6.90 -11.16
CA PRO A 23 -14.35 -7.28 -10.03
C PRO A 23 -14.86 -6.00 -9.38
N HIS A 24 -16.19 -5.94 -9.26
CA HIS A 24 -16.92 -4.85 -8.68
C HIS A 24 -16.22 -4.40 -7.40
N VAL A 25 -16.04 -3.09 -7.29
CA VAL A 25 -15.74 -2.39 -6.05
C VAL A 25 -16.64 -2.99 -4.98
N LEU A 26 -16.08 -3.86 -4.13
CA LEU A 26 -16.84 -4.53 -3.09
C LEU A 26 -17.56 -3.43 -2.28
N PRO A 27 -18.86 -3.57 -1.99
CA PRO A 27 -19.59 -2.58 -1.21
C PRO A 27 -18.81 -2.26 0.06
N ARG A 28 -18.49 -0.98 0.24
CA ARG A 28 -17.81 -0.45 1.43
C ARG A 28 -18.72 -0.68 2.63
N GLY A 29 -18.63 -1.83 3.30
CA GLY A 29 -19.44 -2.11 4.48
C GLY A 29 -19.63 -3.57 4.89
N LEU A 30 -19.05 -4.58 4.24
CA LEU A 30 -19.16 -5.95 4.74
C LEU A 30 -17.84 -6.71 4.65
N VAL A 31 -17.50 -7.35 5.78
CA VAL A 31 -16.75 -8.60 5.95
C VAL A 31 -16.00 -9.03 4.69
N LEU A 32 -14.67 -8.99 4.74
CA LEU A 32 -13.81 -9.58 3.73
C LEU A 32 -14.34 -10.99 3.36
N PRO A 33 -14.92 -11.20 2.16
CA PRO A 33 -15.61 -12.45 1.86
C PRO A 33 -14.65 -13.63 1.96
N GLY A 34 -14.97 -14.63 2.79
CA GLY A 34 -14.09 -15.77 3.03
C GLY A 34 -13.01 -15.55 4.09
N ALA A 35 -13.04 -14.43 4.82
CA ALA A 35 -12.18 -14.16 5.97
C ALA A 35 -13.00 -13.98 7.26
N PRO A 36 -13.54 -15.06 7.85
CA PRO A 36 -14.37 -14.98 9.07
C PRO A 36 -13.60 -14.50 10.31
N TRP A 37 -12.26 -14.42 10.23
CA TRP A 37 -11.38 -13.86 11.25
C TRP A 37 -11.27 -12.33 11.20
N ALA A 38 -11.67 -11.69 10.09
CA ALA A 38 -11.72 -10.23 9.98
C ALA A 38 -13.02 -9.71 10.58
N GLU A 39 -12.93 -8.85 11.60
CA GLU A 39 -14.10 -8.42 12.37
C GLU A 39 -14.75 -7.15 11.79
N LYS A 40 -13.99 -6.05 11.78
CA LYS A 40 -14.48 -4.71 11.43
C LYS A 40 -13.40 -3.86 10.82
N HIS A 41 -13.81 -2.88 10.01
CA HIS A 41 -12.88 -1.89 9.49
C HIS A 41 -12.31 -1.05 10.64
N TYR A 42 -11.03 -0.70 10.54
CA TYR A 42 -10.37 0.08 11.59
C TYR A 42 -11.03 1.43 11.86
N SER A 43 -11.61 2.06 10.83
CA SER A 43 -12.37 3.32 10.97
C SER A 43 -13.68 3.21 11.76
N GLU A 44 -14.15 2.00 12.04
CA GLU A 44 -15.32 1.74 12.89
C GLU A 44 -14.92 1.45 14.34
N THR A 45 -13.62 1.47 14.63
CA THR A 45 -13.05 1.20 15.96
C THR A 45 -12.58 2.45 16.69
N ILE A 46 -12.87 3.63 16.14
CA ILE A 46 -12.36 4.90 16.65
C ILE A 46 -13.01 5.24 17.99
N GLU A 47 -12.18 5.41 19.00
CA GLU A 47 -12.56 5.81 20.36
C GLU A 47 -12.29 7.31 20.58
N ASP A 48 -12.78 7.87 21.68
CA ASP A 48 -12.58 9.29 21.98
C ASP A 48 -11.10 9.68 22.16
N ALA A 49 -10.29 8.75 22.66
CA ALA A 49 -8.83 8.94 22.75
C ALA A 49 -8.17 9.06 21.36
N ASP A 50 -8.68 8.36 20.34
CA ASP A 50 -8.15 8.41 18.98
C ASP A 50 -8.42 9.78 18.32
N LYS A 51 -9.53 10.43 18.70
CA LYS A 51 -9.90 11.77 18.19
C LYS A 51 -8.90 12.86 18.61
N GLN A 52 -8.03 12.57 19.59
CA GLN A 52 -6.97 13.47 20.02
C GLN A 52 -5.71 13.40 19.13
N ALA A 53 -5.68 12.52 18.11
CA ALA A 53 -4.50 12.35 17.26
C ALA A 53 -4.01 13.65 16.59
N PHE A 54 -4.92 14.59 16.31
CA PHE A 54 -4.60 15.85 15.64
C PHE A 54 -4.85 17.09 16.51
N SER A 55 -5.04 16.95 17.83
CA SER A 55 -5.36 18.11 18.69
C SER A 55 -4.16 19.02 18.96
N LYS A 56 -2.93 18.54 18.75
CA LYS A 56 -1.70 19.27 18.99
C LYS A 56 -1.25 20.06 17.76
N THR A 57 -0.71 21.26 17.98
CA THR A 57 0.07 21.97 16.98
C THR A 57 1.50 21.43 16.90
N LEU A 58 1.93 20.99 15.72
CA LEU A 58 3.30 20.56 15.48
C LEU A 58 4.20 21.78 15.18
N PRO A 59 5.48 21.74 15.58
CA PRO A 59 6.43 22.78 15.21
C PRO A 59 6.61 22.81 13.68
N VAL A 60 7.15 23.92 13.18
CA VAL A 60 7.58 24.04 11.78
C VAL A 60 8.58 22.94 11.47
N ILE A 61 8.43 22.33 10.29
CA ILE A 61 9.28 21.26 9.82
C ILE A 61 10.08 21.78 8.63
N ASP A 62 11.38 21.95 8.84
CA ASP A 62 12.32 22.30 7.79
C ASP A 62 12.74 21.08 6.98
N GLY A 63 13.20 21.31 5.75
CA GLY A 63 13.71 20.24 4.88
C GLY A 63 12.62 19.26 4.45
N LEU A 64 11.65 19.73 3.66
CA LEU A 64 10.61 18.87 3.08
C LEU A 64 10.86 18.68 1.59
N SER A 65 10.91 17.42 1.15
CA SER A 65 10.98 17.07 -0.26
C SER A 65 9.71 16.32 -0.67
N ARG A 66 8.96 16.88 -1.64
CA ARG A 66 7.68 16.29 -2.08
C ARG A 66 7.92 14.98 -2.83
N ILE A 67 7.27 13.91 -2.40
CA ILE A 67 7.32 12.57 -3.01
C ILE A 67 6.11 12.37 -3.94
N VAL A 68 4.91 12.67 -3.46
CA VAL A 68 3.65 12.48 -4.20
C VAL A 68 2.82 13.74 -4.11
N SER A 69 2.22 14.12 -5.23
CA SER A 69 1.54 15.41 -5.36
C SER A 69 0.09 15.43 -4.90
N ASP A 70 -0.63 14.30 -4.97
CA ASP A 70 -2.01 14.11 -4.49
C ASP A 70 -2.34 12.61 -4.45
N GLY A 71 -3.18 12.20 -3.49
CA GLY A 71 -3.71 10.84 -3.34
C GLY A 71 -5.15 10.88 -2.83
N GLN A 72 -5.86 9.76 -2.86
CA GLN A 72 -7.31 9.73 -2.59
C GLN A 72 -7.72 10.36 -1.24
N ASN A 73 -6.90 10.17 -0.20
CA ASN A 73 -7.14 10.68 1.14
C ASN A 73 -6.03 11.64 1.63
N SER A 74 -5.16 12.11 0.74
CA SER A 74 -4.00 12.94 1.10
C SER A 74 -3.69 13.99 0.04
N ARG A 75 -3.43 15.22 0.47
CA ARG A 75 -2.97 16.33 -0.39
C ARG A 75 -1.54 16.19 -0.87
N ALA A 76 -0.72 15.45 -0.13
CA ALA A 76 0.69 15.28 -0.44
C ALA A 76 1.35 14.23 0.46
N LEU A 77 2.47 13.70 -0.02
CA LEU A 77 3.44 12.97 0.78
C LEU A 77 4.80 13.65 0.64
N PHE A 78 5.49 13.88 1.77
CA PHE A 78 6.82 14.47 1.82
C PHE A 78 7.82 13.53 2.50
N SER A 79 9.07 13.54 2.04
CA SER A 79 10.21 13.06 2.80
C SER A 79 10.70 14.19 3.69
N LEU A 80 11.04 13.88 4.94
CA LEU A 80 11.75 14.82 5.81
C LEU A 80 13.24 14.65 5.53
N THR A 81 13.87 15.66 4.96
CA THR A 81 15.31 15.72 4.66
C THR A 81 16.11 16.40 5.76
N GLY A 82 15.46 16.97 6.78
CA GLY A 82 16.09 17.45 8.00
C GLY A 82 15.84 16.51 9.19
N LYS A 83 16.51 16.79 10.32
CA LYS A 83 16.25 16.14 11.60
C LYS A 83 14.88 16.52 12.13
N TYR A 84 14.25 15.61 12.87
CA TYR A 84 12.94 15.85 13.48
C TYR A 84 12.92 15.37 14.93
N LYS A 85 12.42 16.21 15.83
CA LYS A 85 12.22 15.85 17.24
C LYS A 85 10.74 15.58 17.47
N ASP A 86 10.40 14.34 17.80
CA ASP A 86 9.02 13.96 18.05
C ASP A 86 8.52 14.51 19.40
N ARG A 87 7.22 14.35 19.65
CA ARG A 87 6.57 14.76 20.90
C ARG A 87 7.17 14.18 22.19
N ASN A 88 7.86 13.04 22.12
CA ASN A 88 8.51 12.42 23.27
C ASN A 88 9.96 12.93 23.44
N GLY A 89 10.38 13.86 22.59
CA GLY A 89 11.71 14.42 22.58
C GLY A 89 12.76 13.53 21.92
N LYS A 90 12.35 12.44 21.25
CA LYS A 90 13.28 11.60 20.49
C LYS A 90 13.61 12.28 19.18
N GLU A 91 14.90 12.37 18.89
CA GLU A 91 15.42 12.86 17.61
C GLU A 91 15.43 11.73 16.59
N HIS A 92 14.99 12.05 15.38
CA HIS A 92 15.00 11.19 14.21
C HIS A 92 15.89 11.82 13.14
N GLU A 93 16.74 10.99 12.55
CA GLU A 93 17.70 11.42 11.54
C GLU A 93 17.02 11.78 10.22
N GLU A 94 17.72 12.55 9.40
CA GLU A 94 17.26 12.91 8.05
C GLU A 94 16.90 11.68 7.20
N ASN A 95 15.92 11.84 6.31
CA ASN A 95 15.45 10.83 5.37
C ASN A 95 14.90 9.54 6.02
N THR A 96 14.75 9.49 7.34
CA THR A 96 14.15 8.34 8.05
C THR A 96 12.64 8.43 8.20
N LEU A 97 12.05 9.59 7.92
CA LEU A 97 10.62 9.85 8.10
C LEU A 97 9.94 10.31 6.82
N VAL A 98 8.64 10.04 6.73
CA VAL A 98 7.73 10.62 5.76
C VAL A 98 6.57 11.31 6.47
N MET A 99 6.06 12.38 5.86
CA MET A 99 4.89 13.11 6.32
C MET A 99 3.77 13.04 5.28
N LYS A 100 2.62 12.50 5.68
CA LYS A 100 1.38 12.51 4.91
C LYS A 100 0.56 13.72 5.32
N VAL A 101 0.20 14.54 4.36
CA VAL A 101 -0.69 15.70 4.56
C VAL A 101 -2.11 15.28 4.21
N LEU A 102 -3.02 15.33 5.18
CA LEU A 102 -4.41 14.93 4.99
C LEU A 102 -5.25 16.09 4.42
N HIS A 103 -6.37 15.77 3.78
CA HIS A 103 -7.30 16.81 3.33
C HIS A 103 -7.99 17.51 4.49
N ASN A 104 -8.48 16.72 5.46
CA ASN A 104 -9.23 17.13 6.64
C ASN A 104 -8.94 16.13 7.78
N VAL A 105 -9.33 16.49 9.00
CA VAL A 105 -9.37 15.55 10.13
C VAL A 105 -10.75 14.86 10.13
N ASP A 106 -10.76 13.55 9.89
CA ASP A 106 -11.97 12.74 9.92
C ASP A 106 -11.69 11.35 10.51
N LYS A 107 -12.71 10.47 10.51
CA LYS A 107 -12.58 9.10 11.03
C LYS A 107 -11.51 8.27 10.32
N TYR A 108 -11.18 8.57 9.07
CA TYR A 108 -10.15 7.85 8.32
C TYR A 108 -8.75 8.30 8.72
N GLY A 109 -8.55 9.61 8.94
CA GLY A 109 -7.32 10.13 9.52
C GLY A 109 -7.04 9.56 10.92
N TYR A 110 -8.06 9.49 11.78
CA TYR A 110 -7.93 8.85 13.09
C TYR A 110 -7.59 7.36 12.98
N ALA A 111 -8.25 6.64 12.05
CA ALA A 111 -7.99 5.22 11.82
C ALA A 111 -6.57 4.93 11.37
N GLU A 112 -6.04 5.76 10.46
CA GLU A 112 -4.66 5.61 9.97
C GLU A 112 -3.65 5.83 11.10
N VAL A 113 -3.84 6.84 11.95
CA VAL A 113 -2.97 7.03 13.14
C VAL A 113 -3.05 5.85 14.09
N LYS A 114 -4.27 5.33 14.36
CA LYS A 114 -4.45 4.15 15.23
C LYS A 114 -3.75 2.92 14.65
N ALA A 115 -3.91 2.68 13.35
CA ALA A 115 -3.28 1.56 12.64
C ALA A 115 -1.74 1.67 12.64
N LEU A 116 -1.19 2.86 12.35
CA LEU A 116 0.25 3.11 12.36
C LEU A 116 0.88 2.87 13.74
N LYS A 117 0.19 3.20 14.84
CA LYS A 117 0.67 2.94 16.20
C LYS A 117 0.82 1.44 16.46
N LEU A 118 -0.12 0.61 15.99
CA LEU A 118 -0.06 -0.83 16.16
C LEU A 118 0.96 -1.50 15.23
N ALA A 119 1.08 -1.00 14.00
CA ALA A 119 2.10 -1.43 13.06
C ALA A 119 3.53 -1.09 13.54
N GLY A 120 3.67 -0.14 14.47
CA GLY A 120 4.96 0.34 14.98
C GLY A 120 5.62 1.38 14.08
N ASP A 121 4.85 2.00 13.19
CA ASP A 121 5.34 2.93 12.17
C ASP A 121 5.03 4.39 12.50
N PHE A 122 4.14 4.62 13.47
CA PHE A 122 3.75 5.96 13.92
C PHE A 122 4.91 6.67 14.63
N VAL A 123 5.13 7.95 14.28
CA VAL A 123 6.07 8.83 14.97
C VAL A 123 5.35 10.00 15.63
N ASP A 124 4.61 10.80 14.87
CA ASP A 124 3.84 11.93 15.42
C ASP A 124 2.62 12.27 14.54
N SER A 125 1.69 13.06 15.08
CA SER A 125 0.56 13.63 14.31
C SER A 125 0.05 14.91 14.96
N GLY A 126 -0.52 15.79 14.15
CA GLY A 126 -1.01 17.08 14.63
C GLY A 126 -1.39 18.03 13.51
N MET A 127 -1.66 19.27 13.88
CA MET A 127 -1.88 20.39 12.98
C MET A 127 -0.56 21.13 12.77
N LEU A 128 -0.09 21.23 11.53
CA LEU A 128 1.04 22.08 11.22
C LEU A 128 0.55 23.54 11.12
N SER A 129 1.03 24.42 11.99
CA SER A 129 0.55 25.82 12.10
C SER A 129 0.98 26.70 10.94
N GLU A 130 2.15 26.41 10.36
CA GLU A 130 2.68 27.15 9.22
C GLU A 130 2.50 26.35 7.93
N SER A 131 2.29 27.07 6.83
CA SER A 131 2.11 26.46 5.54
C SER A 131 3.32 25.61 5.19
N VAL A 132 3.14 24.29 5.03
CA VAL A 132 4.02 23.56 4.12
C VAL A 132 4.01 24.37 2.81
N PRO A 133 5.16 24.84 2.29
CA PRO A 133 5.18 25.85 1.25
C PRO A 133 4.21 25.52 0.12
N LYS A 134 3.26 26.43 -0.14
CA LYS A 134 2.26 26.37 -1.21
C LYS A 134 1.09 25.38 -1.03
N LEU A 135 0.89 24.76 0.14
CA LEU A 135 -0.20 23.79 0.35
C LEU A 135 -1.46 24.33 1.05
N SER A 136 -1.31 25.27 1.98
CA SER A 136 -2.46 25.86 2.71
C SER A 136 -2.05 27.13 3.43
N LYS A 137 -2.99 28.06 3.62
CA LYS A 137 -2.82 29.24 4.48
C LYS A 137 -3.35 29.03 5.91
N THR A 138 -4.02 27.92 6.14
CA THR A 138 -4.56 27.52 7.46
C THR A 138 -3.82 26.29 7.98
N PRO A 139 -3.86 26.03 9.29
CA PRO A 139 -3.26 24.82 9.84
C PRO A 139 -3.77 23.56 9.14
N ILE A 140 -2.85 22.64 8.81
CA ILE A 140 -3.17 21.41 8.08
C ILE A 140 -2.88 20.17 8.91
N PRO A 141 -3.76 19.16 8.88
CA PRO A 141 -3.53 17.90 9.57
C PRO A 141 -2.45 17.07 8.86
N VAL A 142 -1.49 16.58 9.64
CA VAL A 142 -0.40 15.76 9.14
C VAL A 142 -0.15 14.54 10.03
N ILE A 143 0.32 13.47 9.41
CA ILE A 143 0.82 12.27 10.08
C ILE A 143 2.29 12.12 9.69
N ILE A 144 3.16 11.95 10.68
CA ILE A 144 4.59 11.65 10.51
C ILE A 144 4.82 10.20 10.91
N MET A 145 5.47 9.46 10.03
CA MET A 145 5.69 8.02 10.18
C MET A 145 7.06 7.61 9.67
N LEU A 146 7.52 6.44 10.10
CA LEU A 146 8.79 5.86 9.66
C LEU A 146 8.77 5.64 8.15
N ARG A 147 9.84 6.08 7.47
CA ARG A 147 10.07 5.74 6.08
C ARG A 147 10.50 4.28 5.99
N LYS A 148 9.79 3.52 5.16
CA LYS A 148 10.12 2.12 4.90
C LYS A 148 11.17 1.98 3.79
N PRO A 149 12.14 1.06 3.91
CA PRO A 149 13.06 0.73 2.84
C PRO A 149 12.34 0.02 1.68
N GLY A 150 13.02 -0.04 0.53
CA GLY A 150 12.52 -0.69 -0.67
C GLY A 150 11.89 0.27 -1.67
N GLN A 151 11.34 -0.29 -2.75
CA GLN A 151 10.68 0.44 -3.83
C GLN A 151 9.48 -0.36 -4.34
N ILE A 152 8.50 0.31 -4.93
CA ILE A 152 7.43 -0.36 -5.68
C ILE A 152 8.07 -1.29 -6.72
N LEU A 153 7.65 -2.56 -6.78
CA LEU A 153 8.32 -3.62 -7.55
C LEU A 153 8.57 -3.20 -9.00
N SER A 154 7.54 -2.71 -9.70
CA SER A 154 7.59 -2.23 -11.08
C SER A 154 8.50 -1.03 -11.33
N LYS A 155 8.90 -0.31 -10.27
CA LYS A 155 9.85 0.81 -10.37
C LYS A 155 11.30 0.37 -10.17
N THR A 156 11.54 -0.85 -9.68
CA THR A 156 12.89 -1.36 -9.49
C THR A 156 13.61 -1.54 -10.84
N ARG A 157 14.94 -1.45 -10.83
CA ARG A 157 15.74 -1.65 -12.05
C ARG A 157 15.69 -3.12 -12.51
N ALA A 158 15.71 -4.06 -11.57
CA ALA A 158 15.67 -5.48 -11.88
C ALA A 158 14.37 -5.87 -12.58
N TYR A 159 13.22 -5.45 -12.04
CA TYR A 159 11.92 -5.73 -12.66
C TYR A 159 11.80 -5.11 -14.05
N ARG A 160 12.18 -3.84 -14.24
CA ARG A 160 12.08 -3.16 -15.55
C ARG A 160 12.99 -3.73 -16.64
N LYS A 161 14.00 -4.52 -16.26
CA LYS A 161 14.93 -5.16 -17.19
C LYS A 161 14.68 -6.66 -17.35
N ALA A 162 13.78 -7.22 -16.55
CA ALA A 162 13.47 -8.62 -16.53
C ALA A 162 12.73 -9.02 -17.81
N ASN A 163 12.95 -10.25 -18.28
CA ASN A 163 12.05 -10.85 -19.25
C ASN A 163 10.74 -11.29 -18.56
N THR A 164 9.75 -11.76 -19.34
CA THR A 164 8.43 -12.16 -18.82
C THR A 164 8.50 -13.19 -17.70
N ASP A 165 9.39 -14.20 -17.80
CA ASP A 165 9.49 -15.26 -16.80
C ASP A 165 10.11 -14.74 -15.50
N GLU A 166 11.13 -13.90 -15.61
CA GLU A 166 11.75 -13.22 -14.47
C GLU A 166 10.77 -12.23 -13.80
N GLU A 167 9.98 -11.48 -14.57
CA GLU A 167 8.92 -10.62 -14.04
C GLU A 167 7.91 -11.42 -13.22
N ASN A 168 7.43 -12.54 -13.77
CA ASN A 168 6.45 -13.41 -13.12
C ASN A 168 7.03 -14.03 -11.85
N LYS A 169 8.31 -14.44 -11.87
CA LYS A 169 9.03 -14.91 -10.69
C LYS A 169 9.09 -13.82 -9.61
N LEU A 170 9.54 -12.61 -9.94
CA LEU A 170 9.65 -11.50 -8.98
C LEU A 170 8.29 -11.12 -8.39
N LYS A 171 7.21 -11.15 -9.19
CA LYS A 171 5.83 -10.96 -8.67
C LYS A 171 5.45 -12.04 -7.67
N ALA A 172 5.68 -13.30 -8.02
CA ALA A 172 5.32 -14.43 -7.17
C ALA A 172 6.04 -14.36 -5.81
N GLU A 173 7.33 -14.02 -5.82
CA GLU A 173 8.15 -13.79 -4.62
C GLU A 173 7.65 -12.59 -3.80
N ALA A 174 7.37 -11.45 -4.45
CA ALA A 174 6.83 -10.27 -3.77
C ALA A 174 5.50 -10.57 -3.07
N VAL A 175 4.55 -11.22 -3.76
CA VAL A 175 3.26 -11.60 -3.19
C VAL A 175 3.43 -12.59 -2.04
N ASP A 176 4.36 -13.55 -2.15
CA ASP A 176 4.66 -14.50 -1.09
C ASP A 176 5.10 -13.81 0.21
N LEU A 177 6.14 -12.97 0.12
CA LEU A 177 6.68 -12.24 1.27
C LEU A 177 5.68 -11.23 1.84
N MET A 178 4.94 -10.55 0.97
CA MET A 178 3.87 -9.63 1.36
C MET A 178 2.80 -10.35 2.18
N CYS A 179 2.28 -11.49 1.68
CA CYS A 179 1.24 -12.23 2.38
C CYS A 179 1.74 -12.88 3.68
N LYS A 180 3.01 -13.33 3.73
CA LYS A 180 3.62 -13.78 4.99
C LYS A 180 3.65 -12.66 6.03
N LYS A 181 4.05 -11.44 5.61
CA LYS A 181 4.10 -10.28 6.51
C LYS A 181 2.71 -9.84 6.97
N VAL A 182 1.72 -9.82 6.09
CA VAL A 182 0.32 -9.54 6.42
C VAL A 182 -0.22 -10.54 7.43
N ALA A 183 0.01 -11.84 7.21
CA ALA A 183 -0.41 -12.90 8.11
C ALA A 183 0.23 -12.78 9.49
N HIS A 184 1.55 -12.52 9.53
CA HIS A 184 2.28 -12.30 10.76
C HIS A 184 1.73 -11.11 11.57
N LEU A 185 1.41 -9.98 10.92
CA LEU A 185 0.81 -8.83 11.58
C LEU A 185 -0.61 -9.12 12.09
N ALA A 186 -1.39 -9.90 11.34
CA ALA A 186 -2.73 -10.30 11.76
C ALA A 186 -2.69 -11.09 13.08
N VAL A 187 -1.76 -12.02 13.24
CA VAL A 187 -1.68 -12.82 14.47
C VAL A 187 -1.01 -12.08 15.63
N THR A 188 0.04 -11.30 15.37
CA THR A 188 0.86 -10.65 16.42
C THR A 188 0.36 -9.28 16.84
N LYS A 189 -0.29 -8.54 15.95
CA LYS A 189 -0.77 -7.16 16.17
C LYS A 189 -2.28 -7.02 16.05
N LYS A 190 -2.99 -8.13 15.75
CA LYS A 190 -4.46 -8.17 15.59
C LYS A 190 -4.97 -7.17 14.54
N ILE A 191 -4.16 -6.94 13.50
CA ILE A 191 -4.44 -6.01 12.41
C ILE A 191 -4.16 -6.67 11.07
N TYR A 192 -5.10 -6.56 10.14
CA TYR A 192 -4.94 -7.06 8.77
C TYR A 192 -4.87 -5.90 7.80
N HIS A 193 -3.78 -5.88 7.01
CA HIS A 193 -3.62 -4.97 5.88
C HIS A 193 -4.26 -5.62 4.65
N GLY A 194 -5.38 -5.08 4.20
CA GLY A 194 -6.20 -5.62 3.11
C GLY A 194 -6.02 -4.92 1.76
N ASP A 195 -5.40 -3.73 1.72
CA ASP A 195 -5.09 -3.02 0.46
C ASP A 195 -3.65 -3.31 -0.01
N ASN A 196 -3.33 -4.59 -0.21
CA ASN A 196 -1.99 -5.06 -0.57
C ASN A 196 -1.69 -4.98 -2.08
N LYS A 197 -2.16 -3.91 -2.73
CA LYS A 197 -1.77 -3.63 -4.12
C LYS A 197 -0.28 -3.31 -4.20
N GLU A 198 0.31 -3.43 -5.39
CA GLU A 198 1.75 -3.23 -5.59
C GLU A 198 2.28 -1.90 -5.04
N GLN A 199 1.50 -0.83 -5.12
CA GLN A 199 1.91 0.50 -4.65
C GLN A 199 2.04 0.60 -3.13
N ASN A 200 1.42 -0.35 -2.41
CA ASN A 200 1.37 -0.41 -0.96
C ASN A 200 2.32 -1.48 -0.39
N ALA A 201 3.18 -2.06 -1.25
CA ALA A 201 4.22 -3.02 -0.87
C ALA A 201 5.57 -2.60 -1.48
N LEU A 202 6.52 -2.22 -0.63
CA LEU A 202 7.87 -1.84 -1.04
C LEU A 202 8.78 -3.06 -1.02
N ALA A 203 9.32 -3.41 -2.17
CA ALA A 203 10.22 -4.53 -2.37
C ALA A 203 11.69 -4.11 -2.24
N THR A 204 12.48 -4.94 -1.54
CA THR A 204 13.94 -4.93 -1.65
C THR A 204 14.35 -6.06 -2.57
N ILE A 205 15.13 -5.75 -3.61
CA ILE A 205 15.65 -6.75 -4.56
C ILE A 205 17.13 -6.92 -4.35
N LYS A 206 17.56 -8.18 -4.28
CA LYS A 206 18.97 -8.56 -4.38
C LYS A 206 19.24 -9.09 -5.77
N THR A 207 20.33 -8.63 -6.38
CA THR A 207 20.80 -9.10 -7.68
C THR A 207 22.20 -9.68 -7.52
N GLU A 208 22.40 -10.92 -7.94
CA GLU A 208 23.64 -11.65 -7.81
C GLU A 208 23.94 -12.47 -9.08
N LYS A 209 25.18 -12.92 -9.25
CA LYS A 209 25.53 -13.85 -10.32
C LYS A 209 25.43 -15.28 -9.83
N ASN A 210 24.78 -16.16 -10.58
CA ASN A 210 24.80 -17.60 -10.30
C ASN A 210 26.14 -18.24 -10.73
N SER A 211 26.28 -19.55 -10.54
CA SER A 211 27.46 -20.33 -10.93
C SER A 211 27.81 -20.23 -12.42
N ASP A 212 26.82 -19.96 -13.27
CA ASP A 212 26.98 -19.85 -14.72
C ASP A 212 27.30 -18.41 -15.16
N GLY A 213 27.53 -17.51 -14.20
CA GLY A 213 27.78 -16.09 -14.46
C GLY A 213 26.55 -15.28 -14.87
N MET A 214 25.37 -15.90 -14.90
CA MET A 214 24.10 -15.25 -15.22
C MET A 214 23.62 -14.40 -14.05
N THR A 215 23.12 -13.21 -14.35
CA THR A 215 22.55 -12.31 -13.34
C THR A 215 21.16 -12.78 -12.96
N VAL A 216 20.95 -13.06 -11.68
CA VAL A 216 19.66 -13.48 -11.11
C VAL A 216 19.23 -12.43 -10.09
N SER A 217 17.96 -12.04 -10.15
CA SER A 217 17.34 -11.17 -9.16
C SER A 217 16.32 -11.93 -8.34
N SER A 218 16.19 -11.57 -7.07
CA SER A 218 15.17 -12.08 -6.15
C SER A 218 14.67 -10.99 -5.21
N VAL A 219 13.41 -11.09 -4.80
CA VAL A 219 12.84 -10.24 -3.75
C VAL A 219 13.27 -10.79 -2.40
N THR A 220 13.97 -9.98 -1.60
CA THR A 220 14.51 -10.41 -0.29
C THR A 220 13.72 -9.89 0.90
N ALA A 221 12.97 -8.79 0.73
CA ALA A 221 12.13 -8.23 1.77
C ALA A 221 10.95 -7.45 1.16
N ILE A 222 9.85 -7.39 1.94
CA ILE A 222 8.68 -6.55 1.66
C ILE A 222 8.38 -5.70 2.89
N GLU A 223 8.13 -4.41 2.67
CA GLU A 223 7.55 -3.50 3.66
C GLU A 223 6.15 -3.08 3.22
N LEU A 224 5.18 -3.16 4.13
CA LEU A 224 3.81 -2.69 3.89
C LEU A 224 3.75 -1.19 4.22
N VAL A 225 3.05 -0.44 3.38
CA VAL A 225 2.82 1.01 3.55
C VAL A 225 1.36 1.34 3.24
N ASP A 226 0.94 2.56 3.56
CA ASP A 226 -0.44 3.06 3.39
C ASP A 226 -1.47 2.32 4.25
N TRP A 227 -1.37 2.52 5.57
CA TRP A 227 -2.30 2.02 6.59
C TRP A 227 -3.66 2.77 6.63
N GLY A 228 -4.04 3.39 5.52
CA GLY A 228 -5.27 4.17 5.38
C GLY A 228 -6.52 3.30 5.30
N ALA A 229 -7.65 3.84 5.77
CA ALA A 229 -8.95 3.22 5.57
C ALA A 229 -9.43 3.34 4.10
N PRO A 230 -10.28 2.41 3.60
CA PRO A 230 -10.88 1.26 4.30
C PRO A 230 -10.01 -0.01 4.31
N GLY A 231 -8.74 0.05 3.88
CA GLY A 231 -7.87 -1.10 3.65
C GLY A 231 -7.33 -1.81 4.89
N VAL A 232 -7.82 -1.50 6.09
CA VAL A 232 -7.29 -2.02 7.37
C VAL A 232 -8.41 -2.56 8.23
N TYR A 233 -8.22 -3.75 8.79
CA TYR A 233 -9.22 -4.49 9.55
C TYR A 233 -8.69 -4.94 10.90
N LEU A 234 -9.58 -4.93 11.90
CA LEU A 234 -9.35 -5.61 13.17
C LEU A 234 -9.50 -7.12 12.95
N VAL A 235 -8.68 -7.90 13.64
CA VAL A 235 -8.63 -9.35 13.52
C VAL A 235 -8.94 -10.00 14.88
N LYS A 236 -9.70 -11.09 14.85
CA LYS A 236 -10.01 -11.91 16.04
C LYS A 236 -8.74 -12.39 16.74
N ASP A 237 -8.78 -12.51 18.06
CA ASP A 237 -7.65 -13.02 18.83
C ASP A 237 -7.26 -14.45 18.45
N THR A 238 -8.24 -15.26 18.04
CA THR A 238 -8.09 -16.67 17.66
C THR A 238 -7.64 -16.89 16.22
N VAL A 239 -7.24 -15.85 15.49
CA VAL A 239 -6.82 -15.97 14.09
C VAL A 239 -5.60 -16.89 13.94
N ILE A 240 -5.58 -17.69 12.87
CA ILE A 240 -4.48 -18.59 12.53
C ILE A 240 -3.69 -17.98 11.36
N GLU A 241 -2.36 -17.91 11.51
CA GLU A 241 -1.47 -17.26 10.53
C GLU A 241 -1.60 -17.87 9.12
N ASP A 242 -1.61 -19.20 9.03
CA ASP A 242 -1.72 -19.92 7.75
C ASP A 242 -3.04 -19.63 7.01
N GLU A 243 -4.15 -19.43 7.73
CA GLU A 243 -5.43 -19.07 7.14
C GLU A 243 -5.38 -17.67 6.50
N VAL A 244 -4.79 -16.70 7.21
CA VAL A 244 -4.61 -15.33 6.69
C VAL A 244 -3.66 -15.32 5.50
N TYR A 245 -2.56 -16.07 5.59
CA TYR A 245 -1.59 -16.20 4.53
C TYR A 245 -2.23 -16.77 3.25
N LYS A 246 -2.94 -17.90 3.35
CA LYS A 246 -3.66 -18.53 2.23
C LYS A 246 -4.72 -17.60 1.64
N TYR A 247 -5.50 -16.93 2.49
CA TYR A 247 -6.49 -15.95 2.05
C TYR A 247 -5.84 -14.82 1.24
N CYS A 248 -4.78 -14.20 1.78
CA CYS A 248 -4.04 -13.16 1.09
C CYS A 248 -3.47 -13.65 -0.24
N LYS A 249 -2.83 -14.83 -0.25
CA LYS A 249 -2.19 -15.39 -1.44
C LYS A 249 -3.20 -15.65 -2.55
N ASN A 250 -4.34 -16.26 -2.21
CA ASN A 250 -5.41 -16.59 -3.17
C ASN A 250 -5.93 -15.35 -3.90
N PHE A 251 -6.07 -14.23 -3.18
CA PHE A 251 -6.53 -12.98 -3.76
C PHE A 251 -5.42 -12.31 -4.59
N TRP A 252 -4.26 -12.05 -3.98
CA TRP A 252 -3.26 -11.17 -4.57
C TRP A 252 -2.41 -11.82 -5.65
N GLN A 253 -2.26 -13.15 -5.68
CA GLN A 253 -1.49 -13.82 -6.74
C GLN A 253 -2.05 -13.56 -8.15
N ASN A 254 -3.34 -13.25 -8.26
CA ASN A 254 -4.03 -13.03 -9.54
C ASN A 254 -4.24 -11.53 -9.86
N VAL A 255 -4.04 -10.64 -8.88
CA VAL A 255 -4.42 -9.22 -8.97
C VAL A 255 -3.22 -8.28 -8.74
N PHE A 256 -2.06 -8.81 -8.35
CA PHE A 256 -0.83 -8.04 -8.20
C PHE A 256 -0.27 -7.63 -9.57
N VAL A 257 -0.88 -6.62 -10.17
CA VAL A 257 -0.58 -6.11 -11.51
C VAL A 257 0.15 -4.77 -11.40
N PRO A 258 1.30 -4.61 -12.08
CA PRO A 258 1.95 -3.32 -12.25
C PRO A 258 1.03 -2.29 -12.88
N LEU A 259 0.87 -1.12 -12.27
CA LEU A 259 -0.02 -0.08 -12.80
C LEU A 259 0.48 0.54 -14.13
N TYR A 260 1.75 0.36 -14.50
CA TYR A 260 2.33 0.95 -15.70
C TYR A 260 3.39 0.02 -16.31
N ARG A 261 3.23 -0.31 -17.60
CA ARG A 261 4.29 -0.78 -18.49
C ARG A 261 4.85 0.41 -19.27
#